data_AF-A0A938QXC5-F1
#
_entry.id   AF-A0A938QXC5-F1
#
_cell.length_a   1.000
_cell.length_b   1.000
_cell.length_c   1.000
_cell.angle_alpha   90.00
_cell.angle_beta   90.00
_cell.angle_gamma   90.00
#
_symmetry.space_group_name_H-M   'P 1'
#
loop_
_entity.id
_entity.type
_entity.pdbx_description
1 polymer ?
#
loop_
_entity_poly.entity_id
_entity_poly.type
_entity_poly.pdbx_seq_one_letter_code
_entity_poly.pdbx_strand_id
1 'polypeptide(L)'
;MSLGEHMAAVRALHARALDVDLAGDAAVVHDLRVALRRCRSLAQGLADVDLIHRADWRGLAGAARGLFDGLGALRDAQVMCDWARLVPDDHRAAVDARLQAPLAGLIGDARAALQAFDIEGWDRRMRTMPLLAEHALRRRPLLLHLALARFDDARALHVIAMRRRDPESLHRTRVGVKRLRYTLESLLPDLHARVAKPLKKMQEALGDLHDLDVLGATLADVDSAALAAARSARAERLAAYKAMATGRGAWTTIRRALPPSAVVIERCRRAYVLELAASLGVDERRARRAERGVRALAATRGVPLASSALLASVLAPAKRRPARRAIKGALGLPAVVRRAVRDALDGDALVDAVRRVDRAGPPPRP
;
A
#
# COMPACT_ATOMS: atom_id res chain seq x y z
N MET A 1 -3.39 14.24 15.55
CA MET A 1 -2.24 13.75 16.32
C MET A 1 -1.00 13.77 15.45
N SER A 2 0.13 14.20 16.00
CA SER A 2 1.44 14.21 15.34
C SER A 2 2.07 12.81 15.32
N LEU A 3 3.12 12.62 14.52
CA LEU A 3 3.89 11.37 14.55
C LEU A 3 4.51 11.13 15.94
N GLY A 4 5.01 12.19 16.59
CA GLY A 4 5.59 12.11 17.93
C GLY A 4 4.62 11.56 18.96
N GLU A 5 3.37 12.03 18.95
CA GLU A 5 2.32 11.52 19.85
C GLU A 5 2.02 10.04 19.58
N HIS A 6 1.97 9.61 18.32
CA HIS A 6 1.79 8.19 17.99
C HIS A 6 2.96 7.33 18.44
N MET A 7 4.20 7.80 18.31
CA MET A 7 5.37 7.06 18.75
C MET A 7 5.47 6.98 20.28
N ALA A 8 5.11 8.04 20.99
CA ALA A 8 5.00 8.05 22.45
C ALA A 8 3.91 7.09 22.94
N ALA A 9 2.77 7.03 22.24
CA ALA A 9 1.72 6.06 22.54
C ALA A 9 2.21 4.61 22.36
N VAL A 10 2.98 4.31 21.30
CA VAL A 10 3.62 2.99 21.14
C VAL A 10 4.50 2.66 22.33
N ARG A 11 5.35 3.59 22.76
CA ARG A 11 6.25 3.40 23.91
C ARG A 11 5.48 3.10 25.20
N ALA A 12 4.44 3.88 25.50
CA ALA A 12 3.64 3.70 26.72
C ALA A 12 2.82 2.40 26.69
N LEU A 13 2.19 2.08 25.56
CA LEU A 13 1.39 0.86 25.39
C LEU A 13 2.27 -0.40 25.35
N HIS A 14 3.50 -0.30 24.83
CA HIS A 14 4.48 -1.39 24.88
C HIS A 14 4.87 -1.73 26.32
N ALA A 15 5.19 -0.73 27.14
CA ALA A 15 5.47 -0.95 28.56
C ALA A 15 4.30 -1.62 29.28
N ARG A 16 3.07 -1.09 29.11
CA ARG A 16 1.87 -1.71 29.70
C ARG A 16 1.64 -3.13 29.19
N ALA A 17 1.87 -3.41 27.91
CA ALA A 17 1.66 -4.73 27.32
C ALA A 17 2.64 -5.79 27.85
N LEU A 18 3.79 -5.40 28.41
CA LEU A 18 4.73 -6.33 29.06
C LEU A 18 4.22 -6.82 30.42
N ASP A 19 3.41 -6.02 31.12
CA ASP A 19 3.00 -6.26 32.50
C ASP A 19 1.62 -6.92 32.63
N VAL A 20 0.85 -7.01 31.54
CA VAL A 20 -0.54 -7.50 31.53
C VAL A 20 -0.66 -8.90 30.96
N ASP A 21 -1.70 -9.61 31.40
CA ASP A 21 -2.09 -10.85 30.75
C ASP A 21 -2.74 -10.58 29.40
N LEU A 22 -2.01 -10.86 28.32
CA LEU A 22 -2.49 -10.69 26.94
C LEU A 22 -3.72 -11.55 26.60
N ALA A 23 -3.98 -12.62 27.35
CA ALA A 23 -5.20 -13.42 27.18
C ALA A 23 -6.44 -12.66 27.67
N GLY A 24 -6.33 -11.99 28.82
CA GLY A 24 -7.43 -11.24 29.45
C GLY A 24 -7.58 -9.78 28.99
N ASP A 25 -6.52 -9.13 28.52
CA ASP A 25 -6.55 -7.73 28.08
C ASP A 25 -6.39 -7.60 26.55
N ALA A 26 -7.43 -7.95 25.81
CA ALA A 26 -7.44 -7.78 24.34
C ALA A 26 -7.39 -6.30 23.91
N ALA A 27 -7.74 -5.37 24.80
CA ALA A 27 -7.74 -3.94 24.53
C ALA A 27 -6.31 -3.39 24.40
N VAL A 28 -5.38 -3.78 25.28
CA VAL A 28 -3.98 -3.32 25.20
C VAL A 28 -3.31 -3.78 23.90
N VAL A 29 -3.56 -5.01 23.45
CA VAL A 29 -3.06 -5.55 22.17
C VAL A 29 -3.65 -4.76 21.01
N HIS A 30 -4.97 -4.50 21.05
CA HIS A 30 -5.64 -3.70 20.04
C HIS A 30 -5.05 -2.29 19.93
N ASP A 31 -4.93 -1.58 21.05
CA ASP A 31 -4.47 -0.20 21.11
C ASP A 31 -3.01 -0.08 20.66
N LEU A 32 -2.14 -0.98 21.12
CA LEU A 32 -0.74 -1.02 20.70
C LEU A 32 -0.63 -1.28 19.19
N ARG A 33 -1.42 -2.20 18.63
CA ARG A 33 -1.48 -2.42 17.19
C ARG A 33 -1.95 -1.19 16.44
N VAL A 34 -2.96 -0.47 16.95
CA VAL A 34 -3.47 0.76 16.33
C VAL A 34 -2.39 1.84 16.31
N ALA A 35 -1.66 2.03 17.41
CA ALA A 35 -0.57 3.00 17.51
C ALA A 35 0.59 2.65 16.54
N LEU A 36 1.01 1.39 16.52
CA LEU A 36 2.02 0.88 15.58
C LEU A 36 1.58 1.05 14.11
N ARG A 37 0.32 0.70 13.78
CA ARG A 37 -0.26 0.90 12.44
C ARG A 37 -0.17 2.35 12.01
N ARG A 38 -0.49 3.30 12.90
CA ARG A 38 -0.45 4.74 12.59
C ARG A 38 0.96 5.19 12.24
N CYS A 39 1.96 4.81 13.05
CA CYS A 39 3.37 5.09 12.77
C CYS A 39 3.82 4.45 11.45
N ARG A 40 3.56 3.16 11.27
CA ARG A 40 3.96 2.40 10.06
C ARG A 40 3.32 2.96 8.79
N SER A 41 2.02 3.24 8.81
CA SER A 41 1.31 3.70 7.60
C SER A 41 1.73 5.11 7.20
N LEU A 42 1.96 6.00 8.18
CA LEU A 42 2.52 7.32 7.94
C LEU A 42 3.92 7.19 7.34
N ALA A 43 4.80 6.42 7.98
CA ALA A 43 6.18 6.22 7.51
C ALA A 43 6.23 5.59 6.11
N GLN A 44 5.40 4.57 5.83
CA GLN A 44 5.31 3.97 4.50
C GLN A 44 4.80 4.97 3.45
N GLY A 45 3.80 5.76 3.80
CA GLY A 45 3.28 6.81 2.93
C GLY A 45 4.37 7.83 2.60
N LEU A 46 5.07 8.35 3.61
CA LEU A 46 6.18 9.28 3.42
C LEU A 46 7.36 8.66 2.66
N ALA A 47 7.69 7.38 2.89
CA ALA A 47 8.75 6.69 2.14
C ALA A 47 8.49 6.65 0.62
N ASP A 48 7.24 6.78 0.19
CA ASP A 48 6.86 6.76 -1.23
C ASP A 48 6.88 8.13 -1.89
N VAL A 49 7.01 9.21 -1.11
CA VAL A 49 6.97 10.59 -1.62
C VAL A 49 8.08 11.49 -1.14
N ASP A 50 8.69 11.24 0.01
CA ASP A 50 9.90 11.89 0.49
C ASP A 50 11.07 10.96 0.17
N LEU A 51 11.56 11.11 -1.06
CA LEU A 51 12.47 10.17 -1.68
C LEU A 51 13.90 10.36 -1.18
N ILE A 52 14.21 11.59 -0.74
CA ILE A 52 15.48 11.95 -0.13
C ILE A 52 15.65 11.18 1.19
N HIS A 53 14.64 11.18 2.06
CA HIS A 53 14.67 10.48 3.36
C HIS A 53 14.00 9.10 3.34
N ARG A 54 13.88 8.50 2.17
CA ARG A 54 13.20 7.20 1.97
C ARG A 54 13.78 6.10 2.88
N ALA A 55 15.08 6.12 3.12
CA ALA A 55 15.75 5.16 3.98
C ALA A 55 15.30 5.30 5.45
N ASP A 56 15.23 6.52 5.96
CA ASP A 56 14.78 6.82 7.33
C ASP A 56 13.34 6.38 7.56
N TRP A 57 12.45 6.70 6.61
CA TRP A 57 11.06 6.29 6.65
C TRP A 57 10.88 4.77 6.62
N ARG A 58 11.65 4.08 5.77
CA ARG A 58 11.66 2.60 5.75
C ARG A 58 12.23 2.03 7.03
N GLY A 59 13.25 2.67 7.62
CA GLY A 59 13.81 2.30 8.91
C GLY A 59 12.78 2.38 10.03
N LEU A 60 12.00 3.47 10.11
CA LEU A 60 10.92 3.61 11.08
C LEU A 60 9.81 2.58 10.86
N ALA A 61 9.36 2.38 9.61
CA ALA A 61 8.34 1.38 9.29
C ALA A 61 8.81 -0.06 9.60
N GLY A 62 10.11 -0.32 9.43
CA GLY A 62 10.78 -1.59 9.75
C GLY A 62 10.89 -1.83 11.25
N ALA A 63 11.26 -0.81 12.03
CA ALA A 63 11.37 -0.90 13.49
C ALA A 63 10.07 -1.34 14.16
N ALA A 64 8.92 -0.83 13.67
CA ALA A 64 7.61 -1.23 14.17
C ALA A 64 7.08 -2.57 13.59
N ARG A 65 7.75 -3.15 12.58
CA ARG A 65 7.20 -4.28 11.82
C ARG A 65 7.15 -5.56 12.65
N GLY A 66 8.25 -5.94 13.30
CA GLY A 66 8.35 -7.20 14.05
C GLY A 66 7.26 -7.28 15.11
N LEU A 67 7.16 -6.25 15.95
CA LEU A 67 6.12 -6.16 16.98
C LEU A 67 4.71 -6.14 16.40
N PHE A 68 4.45 -5.35 15.35
CA PHE A 68 3.12 -5.31 14.75
C PHE A 68 2.71 -6.65 14.13
N ASP A 69 3.62 -7.33 13.44
CA ASP A 69 3.31 -8.59 12.77
C ASP A 69 3.07 -9.69 13.84
N GLY A 70 3.89 -9.73 14.91
CA GLY A 70 3.73 -10.67 16.04
C GLY A 70 2.41 -10.51 16.82
N LEU A 71 1.98 -9.27 17.09
CA LEU A 71 0.67 -9.01 17.68
C LEU A 71 -0.49 -9.32 16.72
N GLY A 72 -0.21 -9.46 15.42
CA GLY A 72 -1.23 -9.55 14.37
C GLY A 72 -1.92 -10.87 14.30
N ALA A 73 -1.17 -11.95 14.35
CA ALA A 73 -1.74 -13.29 14.33
C ALA A 73 -2.67 -13.51 15.53
N LEU A 74 -2.27 -13.09 16.74
CA LEU A 74 -3.13 -13.13 17.92
C LEU A 74 -4.42 -12.35 17.73
N ARG A 75 -4.34 -11.10 17.23
CA ARG A 75 -5.53 -10.26 17.03
C ARG A 75 -6.47 -10.85 15.97
N ASP A 76 -5.93 -11.38 14.89
CA ASP A 76 -6.72 -11.95 13.81
C ASP A 76 -7.44 -13.23 14.29
N ALA A 77 -6.79 -14.07 15.11
CA ALA A 77 -7.41 -15.23 15.75
C ALA A 77 -8.50 -14.84 16.77
N GLN A 78 -8.28 -13.81 17.60
CA GLN A 78 -9.28 -13.28 18.52
C GLN A 78 -10.54 -12.78 17.78
N VAL A 79 -10.35 -12.05 16.66
CA VAL A 79 -11.48 -11.61 15.82
C VAL A 79 -12.20 -12.80 15.18
N MET A 80 -11.49 -13.85 14.80
CA MET A 80 -12.11 -15.05 14.23
C MET A 80 -13.04 -15.75 15.23
N CYS A 81 -12.68 -15.78 16.52
CA CYS A 81 -13.53 -16.33 17.58
C CYS A 81 -14.90 -15.61 17.66
N ASP A 82 -14.94 -14.29 17.41
CA ASP A 82 -16.20 -13.54 17.40
C ASP A 82 -17.18 -14.01 16.31
N TRP A 83 -16.67 -14.64 15.25
CA TRP A 83 -17.48 -15.15 14.14
C TRP A 83 -18.13 -16.51 14.43
N ALA A 84 -17.70 -17.23 15.48
CA ALA A 84 -18.32 -18.48 15.91
C ALA A 84 -19.82 -18.33 16.24
N ARG A 85 -20.26 -17.10 16.56
CA ARG A 85 -21.67 -16.78 16.80
C ARG A 85 -22.60 -17.04 15.60
N LEU A 86 -22.06 -17.13 14.40
CA LEU A 86 -22.82 -17.45 13.19
C LEU A 86 -23.11 -18.96 13.05
N VAL A 87 -22.52 -19.79 13.91
CA VAL A 87 -22.65 -21.25 13.86
C VAL A 87 -23.87 -21.67 14.69
N PRO A 88 -24.69 -22.61 14.19
CA PRO A 88 -25.73 -23.29 14.96
C PRO A 88 -25.21 -23.84 16.30
N ASP A 89 -26.05 -23.84 17.34
CA ASP A 89 -25.61 -24.13 18.72
C ASP A 89 -25.10 -25.56 18.91
N ASP A 90 -25.63 -26.51 18.16
CA ASP A 90 -25.22 -27.93 18.10
C ASP A 90 -23.77 -28.12 17.62
N HIS A 91 -23.24 -27.20 16.81
CA HIS A 91 -21.88 -27.27 16.26
C HIS A 91 -20.91 -26.23 16.85
N ARG A 92 -21.43 -25.29 17.64
CA ARG A 92 -20.66 -24.15 18.17
C ARG A 92 -19.45 -24.58 18.99
N ALA A 93 -19.60 -25.57 19.87
CA ALA A 93 -18.51 -26.04 20.73
C ALA A 93 -17.31 -26.59 19.95
N ALA A 94 -17.56 -27.35 18.87
CA ALA A 94 -16.49 -27.90 18.03
C ALA A 94 -15.76 -26.80 17.25
N VAL A 95 -16.49 -25.82 16.73
CA VAL A 95 -15.91 -24.66 16.04
C VAL A 95 -15.11 -23.79 17.01
N ASP A 96 -15.64 -23.50 18.20
CA ASP A 96 -14.95 -22.73 19.23
C ASP A 96 -13.63 -23.39 19.61
N ALA A 97 -13.63 -24.71 19.87
CA ALA A 97 -12.40 -25.45 20.16
C ALA A 97 -11.36 -25.32 19.03
N ARG A 98 -11.80 -25.40 17.77
CA ARG A 98 -10.92 -25.27 16.60
C ARG A 98 -10.31 -23.88 16.46
N LEU A 99 -11.08 -22.84 16.74
CA LEU A 99 -10.66 -21.43 16.66
C LEU A 99 -9.78 -21.02 17.85
N GLN A 100 -10.03 -21.59 19.02
CA GLN A 100 -9.25 -21.32 20.24
C GLN A 100 -7.93 -22.09 20.29
N ALA A 101 -7.83 -23.26 19.65
CA ALA A 101 -6.62 -24.09 19.62
C ALA A 101 -5.29 -23.34 19.38
N PRO A 102 -5.18 -22.40 18.41
CA PRO A 102 -3.92 -21.69 18.18
C PRO A 102 -3.63 -20.57 19.19
N LEU A 103 -4.59 -20.11 20.01
CA LEU A 103 -4.46 -18.90 20.81
C LEU A 103 -3.30 -18.96 21.81
N ALA A 104 -3.10 -20.08 22.48
CA ALA A 104 -2.02 -20.23 23.46
C ALA A 104 -0.63 -20.02 22.83
N GLY A 105 -0.39 -20.61 21.65
CA GLY A 105 0.85 -20.42 20.89
C GLY A 105 1.00 -18.97 20.42
N LEU A 106 -0.07 -18.36 19.91
CA LEU A 106 -0.07 -16.97 19.44
C LEU A 106 0.17 -15.96 20.56
N ILE A 107 -0.27 -16.26 21.79
CA ILE A 107 0.06 -15.46 22.97
C ILE A 107 1.57 -15.55 23.26
N GLY A 108 2.16 -16.74 23.16
CA GLY A 108 3.61 -16.94 23.27
C GLY A 108 4.39 -16.13 22.24
N ASP A 109 4.00 -16.20 20.97
CA ASP A 109 4.61 -15.44 19.88
C ASP A 109 4.48 -13.91 20.07
N ALA A 110 3.30 -13.45 20.54
CA ALA A 110 3.07 -12.05 20.86
C ALA A 110 3.97 -11.56 22.00
N ARG A 111 4.16 -12.37 23.05
CA ARG A 111 5.08 -12.07 24.16
C ARG A 111 6.53 -12.02 23.68
N ALA A 112 6.96 -12.97 22.86
CA ALA A 112 8.30 -12.95 22.27
C ALA A 112 8.52 -11.68 21.41
N ALA A 113 7.53 -11.26 20.63
CA ALA A 113 7.60 -10.04 19.83
C ALA A 113 7.66 -8.76 20.68
N LEU A 114 6.95 -8.72 21.82
CA LEU A 114 7.04 -7.62 22.80
C LEU A 114 8.43 -7.53 23.41
N GLN A 115 9.00 -8.65 23.82
CA GLN A 115 10.34 -8.72 24.42
C GLN A 115 11.45 -8.39 23.42
N ALA A 116 11.29 -8.79 22.16
CA ALA A 116 12.26 -8.53 21.09
C ALA A 116 12.19 -7.10 20.51
N PHE A 117 11.27 -6.26 20.97
CA PHE A 117 11.12 -4.90 20.45
C PHE A 117 12.27 -4.00 20.90
N ASP A 118 13.03 -3.46 19.93
CA ASP A 118 14.14 -2.51 20.16
C ASP A 118 13.61 -1.14 20.64
N ILE A 119 13.28 -1.06 21.94
CA ILE A 119 12.74 0.14 22.57
C ILE A 119 13.75 1.29 22.56
N GLU A 120 15.04 1.00 22.71
CA GLU A 120 16.09 2.02 22.66
C GLU A 120 16.22 2.63 21.25
N GLY A 121 16.20 1.79 20.22
CA GLY A 121 16.19 2.24 18.84
C GLY A 121 14.90 2.95 18.44
N TRP A 122 13.79 2.64 19.09
CA TRP A 122 12.55 3.41 18.99
C TRP A 122 12.71 4.80 19.62
N ASP A 123 13.22 4.88 20.85
CA ASP A 123 13.45 6.13 21.58
C ASP A 123 14.46 7.04 20.86
N ARG A 124 15.50 6.48 20.22
CA ARG A 124 16.40 7.24 19.35
C ARG A 124 15.66 7.90 18.17
N ARG A 125 14.77 7.15 17.51
CA ARG A 125 13.97 7.66 16.37
C ARG A 125 12.92 8.67 16.80
N MET A 126 12.38 8.57 18.01
CA MET A 126 11.43 9.55 18.55
C MET A 126 12.02 10.97 18.62
N ARG A 127 13.35 11.12 18.69
CA ARG A 127 14.02 12.43 18.75
C ARG A 127 14.05 13.15 17.40
N THR A 128 14.10 12.42 16.28
CA THR A 128 14.36 12.99 14.96
C THR A 128 13.19 12.84 13.99
N MET A 129 12.51 11.69 14.00
CA MET A 129 11.47 11.37 13.03
C MET A 129 10.26 12.33 13.07
N PRO A 130 9.79 12.81 14.24
CA PRO A 130 8.68 13.77 14.28
C PRO A 130 8.99 15.08 13.56
N LEU A 131 10.19 15.65 13.76
CA LEU A 131 10.62 16.89 13.09
C LEU A 131 10.69 16.72 11.57
N LEU A 132 11.22 15.59 11.12
CA LEU A 132 11.26 15.24 9.70
C LEU A 132 9.84 15.08 9.13
N ALA A 133 8.92 14.48 9.88
CA ALA A 133 7.53 14.28 9.45
C ALA A 133 6.82 15.62 9.28
N GLU A 134 7.00 16.57 10.20
CA GLU A 134 6.43 17.91 10.07
C GLU A 134 6.89 18.61 8.79
N HIS A 135 8.18 18.50 8.44
CA HIS A 135 8.69 19.05 7.18
C HIS A 135 8.05 18.36 5.97
N ALA A 136 8.03 17.03 5.95
CA ALA A 136 7.49 16.26 4.82
C ALA A 136 5.97 16.52 4.63
N LEU A 137 5.22 16.65 5.72
CA LEU A 137 3.77 16.89 5.68
C LEU A 137 3.39 18.29 5.14
N ARG A 138 4.31 19.27 5.17
CA ARG A 138 4.10 20.58 4.52
C ARG A 138 4.14 20.49 3.00
N ARG A 139 4.70 19.42 2.41
CA ARG A 139 4.87 19.25 0.96
C ARG A 139 3.60 18.70 0.29
N ARG A 140 2.46 19.36 0.52
CA ARG A 140 1.12 18.92 0.13
C ARG A 140 0.97 18.40 -1.31
N PRO A 141 1.58 18.99 -2.36
CA PRO A 141 1.47 18.45 -3.73
C PRO A 141 1.97 17.00 -3.86
N LEU A 142 3.00 16.60 -3.11
CA LEU A 142 3.50 15.22 -3.10
C LEU A 142 2.51 14.26 -2.44
N LEU A 143 1.93 14.67 -1.32
CA LEU A 143 0.93 13.88 -0.59
C LEU A 143 -0.32 13.66 -1.46
N LEU A 144 -0.77 14.70 -2.18
CA LEU A 144 -1.89 14.61 -3.11
C LEU A 144 -1.58 13.72 -4.31
N HIS A 145 -0.35 13.74 -4.83
CA HIS A 145 0.11 12.80 -5.87
C HIS A 145 -0.01 11.35 -5.39
N LEU A 146 0.47 11.06 -4.17
CA LEU A 146 0.35 9.73 -3.57
C LEU A 146 -1.10 9.32 -3.35
N ALA A 147 -1.94 10.22 -2.84
CA ALA A 147 -3.36 9.93 -2.61
C ALA A 147 -4.10 9.56 -3.92
N LEU A 148 -3.81 10.27 -5.01
CA LEU A 148 -4.33 9.94 -6.35
C LEU A 148 -3.83 8.56 -6.80
N ALA A 149 -2.53 8.29 -6.70
CA ALA A 149 -1.98 6.99 -7.06
C ALA A 149 -2.62 5.84 -6.27
N ARG A 150 -2.82 6.01 -4.95
CA ARG A 150 -3.49 5.00 -4.11
C ARG A 150 -4.96 4.81 -4.45
N PHE A 151 -5.63 5.88 -4.87
CA PHE A 151 -7.00 5.77 -5.37
C PHE A 151 -7.06 4.98 -6.66
N ASP A 152 -6.21 5.30 -7.64
CA ASP A 152 -6.18 4.62 -8.94
C ASP A 152 -5.82 3.13 -8.78
N ASP A 153 -4.82 2.81 -7.95
CA ASP A 153 -4.45 1.43 -7.62
C ASP A 153 -5.62 0.66 -7.00
N ALA A 154 -6.26 1.24 -5.97
CA ALA A 154 -7.38 0.60 -5.28
C ALA A 154 -8.60 0.44 -6.22
N ARG A 155 -8.84 1.42 -7.10
CA ARG A 155 -9.93 1.37 -8.08
C ARG A 155 -9.68 0.31 -9.13
N ALA A 156 -8.44 0.17 -9.62
CA ALA A 156 -8.06 -0.88 -10.57
C ALA A 156 -8.26 -2.28 -9.97
N LEU A 157 -7.84 -2.49 -8.72
CA LEU A 157 -8.07 -3.74 -7.99
C LEU A 157 -9.56 -4.05 -7.85
N HIS A 158 -10.37 -3.04 -7.50
CA HIS A 158 -11.82 -3.19 -7.44
C HIS A 158 -12.42 -3.64 -8.78
N VAL A 159 -12.00 -3.04 -9.91
CA VAL A 159 -12.50 -3.44 -11.24
C VAL A 159 -12.21 -4.92 -11.52
N ILE A 160 -11.01 -5.40 -11.16
CA ILE A 160 -10.65 -6.81 -11.28
C ILE A 160 -11.52 -7.68 -10.36
N ALA A 161 -11.69 -7.28 -9.10
CA ALA A 161 -12.47 -8.02 -8.11
C ALA A 161 -13.96 -8.11 -8.48
N MET A 162 -14.55 -7.11 -9.13
CA MET A 162 -15.94 -7.17 -9.57
C MET A 162 -16.17 -8.15 -10.73
N ARG A 163 -15.13 -8.39 -11.54
CA ARG A 163 -15.14 -9.40 -12.60
C ARG A 163 -14.98 -10.81 -12.03
N ARG A 164 -13.94 -11.03 -11.21
CA ARG A 164 -13.57 -12.37 -10.74
C ARG A 164 -14.33 -12.82 -9.50
N ARG A 165 -14.56 -11.92 -8.54
CA ARG A 165 -15.29 -12.15 -7.28
C ARG A 165 -14.72 -13.26 -6.38
N ASP A 166 -13.48 -13.67 -6.66
CA ASP A 166 -12.74 -14.64 -5.86
C ASP A 166 -12.14 -13.99 -4.61
N PRO A 167 -11.84 -14.79 -3.56
CA PRO A 167 -11.27 -14.31 -2.31
C PRO A 167 -10.00 -13.47 -2.47
N GLU A 168 -9.07 -13.88 -3.35
CA GLU A 168 -7.79 -13.21 -3.53
C GLU A 168 -7.97 -11.81 -4.15
N SER A 169 -8.78 -11.69 -5.20
CA SER A 169 -9.06 -10.38 -5.82
C SER A 169 -9.76 -9.41 -4.85
N LEU A 170 -10.68 -9.91 -4.02
CA LEU A 170 -11.35 -9.11 -2.98
C LEU A 170 -10.38 -8.71 -1.86
N HIS A 171 -9.52 -9.63 -1.41
CA HIS A 171 -8.47 -9.35 -0.43
C HIS A 171 -7.50 -8.28 -0.92
N ARG A 172 -7.02 -8.37 -2.17
CA ARG A 172 -6.18 -7.32 -2.77
C ARG A 172 -6.88 -5.97 -2.79
N THR A 173 -8.17 -5.94 -3.13
CA THR A 173 -8.98 -4.71 -3.09
C THR A 173 -9.06 -4.15 -1.67
N ARG A 174 -9.26 -5.00 -0.65
CA ARG A 174 -9.24 -4.62 0.77
C ARG A 174 -7.93 -3.95 1.15
N VAL A 175 -6.80 -4.54 0.77
CA VAL A 175 -5.47 -3.97 1.01
C VAL A 175 -5.31 -2.61 0.33
N GLY A 176 -5.76 -2.48 -0.93
CA GLY A 176 -5.75 -1.21 -1.66
C GLY A 176 -6.57 -0.11 -0.95
N VAL A 177 -7.80 -0.43 -0.53
CA VAL A 177 -8.68 0.49 0.20
C VAL A 177 -8.09 0.90 1.56
N LYS A 178 -7.53 -0.05 2.32
CA LYS A 178 -6.82 0.24 3.58
C LYS A 178 -5.65 1.19 3.34
N ARG A 179 -4.82 0.91 2.32
CA ARG A 179 -3.69 1.79 1.96
C ARG A 179 -4.14 3.20 1.62
N LEU A 180 -5.20 3.35 0.82
CA LEU A 180 -5.77 4.65 0.50
C LEU A 180 -6.28 5.36 1.76
N ARG A 181 -7.10 4.68 2.58
CA ARG A 181 -7.64 5.24 3.82
C ARG A 181 -6.53 5.72 4.75
N TYR A 182 -5.53 4.89 5.02
CA TYR A 182 -4.47 5.23 5.95
C TYR A 182 -3.56 6.34 5.42
N THR A 183 -3.34 6.39 4.10
CA THR A 183 -2.65 7.52 3.45
C THR A 183 -3.40 8.82 3.71
N LEU A 184 -4.71 8.84 3.48
CA LEU A 184 -5.53 10.03 3.72
C LEU A 184 -5.61 10.38 5.20
N GLU A 185 -5.88 9.40 6.06
CA GLU A 185 -6.01 9.57 7.51
C GLU A 185 -4.74 10.20 8.12
N SER A 186 -3.56 9.70 7.73
CA SER A 186 -2.29 10.14 8.31
C SER A 186 -1.68 11.37 7.63
N LEU A 187 -1.81 11.50 6.31
CA LEU A 187 -1.07 12.53 5.55
C LEU A 187 -1.95 13.70 5.10
N LEU A 188 -3.26 13.49 4.96
CA LEU A 188 -4.21 14.47 4.44
C LEU A 188 -5.51 14.46 5.26
N PRO A 189 -5.43 14.74 6.58
CA PRO A 189 -6.56 14.57 7.50
C PRO A 189 -7.78 15.41 7.12
N ASP A 190 -7.56 16.60 6.53
CA ASP A 190 -8.62 17.47 6.01
C ASP A 190 -9.40 16.81 4.86
N LEU A 191 -8.70 16.10 3.97
CA LEU A 191 -9.35 15.33 2.91
C LEU A 191 -10.00 14.08 3.45
N HIS A 192 -9.34 13.37 4.38
CA HIS A 192 -9.90 12.19 5.02
C HIS A 192 -11.24 12.50 5.69
N ALA A 193 -11.37 13.64 6.39
CA ALA A 193 -12.63 14.04 7.02
C ALA A 193 -13.81 14.05 6.04
N ARG A 194 -13.58 14.43 4.77
CA ARG A 194 -14.61 14.47 3.71
C ARG A 194 -14.99 13.08 3.17
N VAL A 195 -14.14 12.08 3.34
CA VAL A 195 -14.31 10.72 2.76
C VAL A 195 -14.21 9.58 3.77
N ALA A 196 -14.12 9.90 5.07
CA ALA A 196 -13.93 8.92 6.14
C ALA A 196 -15.08 7.90 6.16
N LYS A 197 -16.32 8.37 6.03
CA LYS A 197 -17.52 7.52 6.05
C LYS A 197 -17.52 6.47 4.91
N PRO A 198 -17.40 6.83 3.62
CA PRO A 198 -17.35 5.81 2.56
C PRO A 198 -16.15 4.88 2.67
N LEU A 199 -14.96 5.37 3.03
CA LEU A 199 -13.78 4.52 3.21
C LEU A 199 -13.93 3.53 4.37
N LYS A 200 -14.53 3.96 5.48
CA LYS A 200 -14.84 3.11 6.63
C LYS A 200 -15.80 1.99 6.22
N LYS A 201 -16.93 2.32 5.58
CA LYS A 201 -17.90 1.33 5.09
C LYS A 201 -17.31 0.32 4.11
N MET A 202 -16.47 0.78 3.18
CA MET A 202 -15.77 -0.11 2.25
C MET A 202 -14.80 -1.04 2.97
N GLN A 203 -14.03 -0.51 3.93
CA GLN A 203 -13.10 -1.33 4.71
C GLN A 203 -13.82 -2.37 5.57
N GLU A 204 -14.94 -2.01 6.19
CA GLU A 204 -15.77 -2.94 6.99
C GLU A 204 -16.32 -4.06 6.12
N ALA A 205 -17.02 -3.73 5.02
CA ALA A 205 -17.59 -4.73 4.13
C ALA A 205 -16.53 -5.68 3.51
N LEU A 206 -15.37 -5.14 3.10
CA LEU A 206 -14.26 -5.94 2.59
C LEU A 206 -13.51 -6.71 3.70
N GLY A 207 -13.58 -6.23 4.95
CA GLY A 207 -13.10 -6.92 6.14
C GLY A 207 -13.93 -8.15 6.41
N ASP A 208 -15.24 -7.97 6.56
CA ASP A 208 -16.20 -9.04 6.78
C ASP A 208 -16.11 -10.11 5.68
N LEU A 209 -15.97 -9.72 4.41
CA LEU A 209 -15.79 -10.67 3.31
C LEU A 209 -14.54 -11.54 3.48
N HIS A 210 -13.42 -10.92 3.87
CA HIS A 210 -12.17 -11.64 4.09
C HIS A 210 -12.26 -12.58 5.30
N ASP A 211 -12.87 -12.12 6.39
CA ASP A 211 -13.04 -12.93 7.59
C ASP A 211 -13.96 -14.13 7.30
N LEU A 212 -15.02 -13.94 6.52
CA LEU A 212 -15.92 -15.02 6.06
C LEU A 212 -15.24 -15.98 5.07
N ASP A 213 -14.33 -15.49 4.21
CA ASP A 213 -13.51 -16.35 3.34
C ASP A 213 -12.61 -17.28 4.19
N VAL A 214 -11.98 -16.74 5.24
CA VAL A 214 -11.12 -17.50 6.17
C VAL A 214 -11.94 -18.46 7.03
N LEU A 215 -13.09 -18.02 7.54
CA LEU A 215 -14.02 -18.85 8.30
C LEU A 215 -14.51 -20.03 7.44
N GLY A 216 -14.95 -19.77 6.21
CA GLY A 216 -15.40 -20.81 5.30
C GLY A 216 -14.32 -21.86 5.00
N ALA A 217 -13.06 -21.45 4.87
CA ALA A 217 -11.95 -22.39 4.73
C ALA A 217 -11.71 -23.21 6.02
N THR A 218 -11.90 -22.61 7.19
CA THR A 218 -11.74 -23.29 8.49
C THR A 218 -12.85 -24.31 8.76
N LEU A 219 -14.08 -24.01 8.32
CA LEU A 219 -15.26 -24.85 8.53
C LEU A 219 -15.41 -25.98 7.50
N ALA A 220 -14.64 -25.96 6.41
CA ALA A 220 -14.78 -26.88 5.28
C ALA A 220 -14.77 -28.36 5.69
N ASP A 221 -13.97 -28.70 6.70
CA ASP A 221 -13.78 -30.07 7.19
C ASP A 221 -14.43 -30.30 8.57
N VAL A 222 -15.18 -29.33 9.10
CA VAL A 222 -15.73 -29.36 10.46
C VAL A 222 -17.24 -29.55 10.43
N ASP A 223 -17.96 -28.66 9.73
CA ASP A 223 -19.41 -28.71 9.72
C ASP A 223 -20.01 -28.09 8.43
N SER A 224 -20.88 -28.86 7.79
CA SER A 224 -21.49 -28.50 6.51
C SER A 224 -22.55 -27.41 6.63
N ALA A 225 -23.29 -27.37 7.75
CA ALA A 225 -24.33 -26.38 8.00
C ALA A 225 -23.71 -25.00 8.31
N ALA A 226 -22.69 -24.96 9.14
CA ALA A 226 -21.87 -23.79 9.46
C ALA A 226 -21.20 -23.22 8.22
N LEU A 227 -20.66 -24.09 7.35
CA LEU A 227 -20.10 -23.69 6.07
C LEU A 227 -21.15 -23.04 5.15
N ALA A 228 -22.37 -23.61 5.10
CA ALA A 228 -23.47 -23.02 4.33
C ALA A 228 -23.88 -21.64 4.87
N ALA A 229 -23.97 -21.49 6.20
CA ALA A 229 -24.26 -20.21 6.84
C ALA A 229 -23.19 -19.14 6.53
N ALA A 230 -21.90 -19.48 6.65
CA ALA A 230 -20.79 -18.59 6.30
C ALA A 230 -20.83 -18.16 4.82
N ARG A 231 -21.14 -19.09 3.90
CA ARG A 231 -21.29 -18.80 2.47
C ARG A 231 -22.47 -17.86 2.19
N SER A 232 -23.59 -18.05 2.87
CA SER A 232 -24.76 -17.17 2.76
C SER A 232 -24.43 -15.75 3.23
N ALA A 233 -23.88 -15.61 4.44
CA ALA A 233 -23.45 -14.32 4.98
C ALA A 233 -22.43 -13.61 4.08
N ARG A 234 -21.53 -14.39 3.46
CA ARG A 234 -20.56 -13.87 2.48
C ARG A 234 -21.24 -13.32 1.23
N ALA A 235 -22.23 -14.03 0.69
CA ALA A 235 -22.98 -13.60 -0.48
C ALA A 235 -23.72 -12.27 -0.23
N GLU A 236 -24.37 -12.15 0.94
CA GLU A 236 -25.03 -10.92 1.39
C GLU A 236 -24.04 -9.76 1.50
N ARG A 237 -22.89 -9.99 2.15
CA ARG A 237 -21.86 -8.96 2.33
C ARG A 237 -21.26 -8.51 0.99
N LEU A 238 -21.12 -9.43 0.03
CA LEU A 238 -20.66 -9.11 -1.33
C LEU A 238 -21.70 -8.27 -2.07
N ALA A 239 -22.98 -8.57 -1.93
CA ALA A 239 -24.06 -7.77 -2.50
C ALA A 239 -24.07 -6.35 -1.92
N ALA A 240 -23.93 -6.21 -0.60
CA ALA A 240 -23.83 -4.92 0.08
C ALA A 240 -22.61 -4.10 -0.39
N TYR A 241 -21.43 -4.73 -0.53
CA TYR A 241 -20.24 -4.08 -1.07
C TYR A 241 -20.45 -3.62 -2.52
N LYS A 242 -21.05 -4.46 -3.37
CA LYS A 242 -21.35 -4.09 -4.76
C LYS A 242 -22.28 -2.88 -4.83
N ALA A 243 -23.37 -2.89 -4.05
CA ALA A 243 -24.34 -1.80 -4.02
C ALA A 243 -23.70 -0.45 -3.64
N MET A 244 -22.78 -0.44 -2.67
CA MET A 244 -22.08 0.81 -2.29
C MET A 244 -20.99 1.23 -3.29
N ALA A 245 -20.44 0.28 -4.07
CA ALA A 245 -19.29 0.51 -4.94
C ALA A 245 -19.66 0.86 -6.39
N THR A 246 -20.92 0.71 -6.80
CA THR A 246 -21.40 1.07 -8.14
C THR A 246 -22.01 2.48 -8.21
N GLY A 247 -22.14 3.04 -9.42
CA GLY A 247 -22.81 4.32 -9.68
C GLY A 247 -22.14 5.57 -9.07
N ARG A 248 -22.95 6.53 -8.59
CA ARG A 248 -22.50 7.68 -7.77
C ARG A 248 -22.19 7.26 -6.32
N GLY A 249 -21.70 6.03 -6.13
CA GLY A 249 -21.38 5.43 -4.84
C GLY A 249 -20.03 5.88 -4.27
N ALA A 250 -19.44 5.05 -3.43
CA ALA A 250 -18.28 5.39 -2.59
C ALA A 250 -17.07 5.85 -3.42
N TRP A 251 -16.74 5.17 -4.52
CA TRP A 251 -15.60 5.53 -5.37
C TRP A 251 -15.74 6.91 -6.01
N THR A 252 -16.95 7.29 -6.44
CA THR A 252 -17.22 8.61 -7.03
C THR A 252 -17.07 9.72 -6.00
N THR A 253 -17.58 9.50 -4.78
CA THR A 253 -17.41 10.43 -3.66
C THR A 253 -15.94 10.63 -3.32
N ILE A 254 -15.16 9.54 -3.24
CA ILE A 254 -13.73 9.63 -2.96
C ILE A 254 -12.99 10.38 -4.08
N ARG A 255 -13.27 10.07 -5.36
CA ARG A 255 -12.62 10.75 -6.49
C ARG A 255 -12.88 12.25 -6.51
N ARG A 256 -14.09 12.69 -6.15
CA ARG A 256 -14.47 14.11 -6.08
C ARG A 256 -13.77 14.86 -4.95
N ALA A 257 -13.34 14.17 -3.90
CA ALA A 257 -12.58 14.77 -2.81
C ALA A 257 -11.11 15.00 -3.17
N LEU A 258 -10.55 14.13 -4.02
CA LEU A 258 -9.19 14.24 -4.55
C LEU A 258 -9.07 15.36 -5.60
N PRO A 259 -7.84 15.82 -5.93
CA PRO A 259 -7.61 16.92 -6.85
C PRO A 259 -8.51 16.87 -8.10
N PRO A 260 -9.34 17.91 -8.34
CA PRO A 260 -10.40 17.83 -9.33
C PRO A 260 -9.93 18.19 -10.74
N SER A 261 -8.96 19.11 -10.88
CA SER A 261 -8.55 19.64 -12.18
C SER A 261 -7.28 19.00 -12.71
N ALA A 262 -7.20 18.87 -14.03
CA ALA A 262 -6.00 18.40 -14.73
C ALA A 262 -4.77 19.25 -14.39
N VAL A 263 -4.96 20.56 -14.19
CA VAL A 263 -3.89 21.51 -13.81
C VAL A 263 -3.32 21.17 -12.43
N VAL A 264 -4.17 20.89 -11.43
CA VAL A 264 -3.69 20.54 -10.08
C VAL A 264 -3.03 19.17 -10.08
N ILE A 265 -3.59 18.19 -10.80
CA ILE A 265 -2.98 16.86 -10.96
C ILE A 265 -1.58 17.00 -11.57
N GLU A 266 -1.44 17.81 -12.61
CA GLU A 266 -0.16 18.08 -13.26
C GLU A 266 0.85 18.73 -12.30
N ARG A 267 0.42 19.68 -11.46
CA ARG A 267 1.27 20.29 -10.43
C ARG A 267 1.76 19.27 -9.40
N CYS A 268 0.87 18.39 -8.91
CA CYS A 268 1.20 17.35 -7.95
C CYS A 268 2.22 16.36 -8.53
N ARG A 269 1.98 15.95 -9.78
CA ARG A 269 2.86 15.07 -10.55
C ARG A 269 4.23 15.69 -10.76
N ARG A 270 4.27 16.97 -11.18
CA ARG A 270 5.51 17.73 -11.32
C ARG A 270 6.29 17.74 -10.01
N ALA A 271 5.66 18.02 -8.87
CA ALA A 271 6.34 17.99 -7.57
C ALA A 271 7.00 16.63 -7.30
N TYR A 272 6.32 15.52 -7.61
CA TYR A 272 6.91 14.18 -7.47
C TYR A 272 8.10 13.95 -8.40
N VAL A 273 8.03 14.44 -9.65
CA VAL A 273 9.14 14.34 -10.61
C VAL A 273 10.38 15.10 -10.11
N LEU A 274 10.18 16.29 -9.53
CA LEU A 274 11.27 17.09 -8.96
C LEU A 274 11.93 16.40 -7.77
N GLU A 275 11.11 15.83 -6.89
CA GLU A 275 11.60 15.06 -5.76
C GLU A 275 12.42 13.84 -6.20
N LEU A 276 11.92 13.12 -7.19
CA LEU A 276 12.61 11.98 -7.77
C LEU A 276 13.94 12.40 -8.41
N ALA A 277 13.94 13.50 -9.15
CA ALA A 277 15.15 14.07 -9.74
C ALA A 277 16.19 14.41 -8.68
N ALA A 278 15.78 15.13 -7.62
CA ALA A 278 16.64 15.47 -6.50
C ALA A 278 17.22 14.23 -5.81
N SER A 279 16.39 13.22 -5.52
CA SER A 279 16.84 11.97 -4.89
C SER A 279 17.85 11.16 -5.72
N LEU A 280 17.88 11.39 -7.04
CA LEU A 280 18.78 10.72 -7.97
C LEU A 280 19.96 11.60 -8.41
N GLY A 281 20.04 12.85 -7.94
CA GLY A 281 21.03 13.81 -8.42
C GLY A 281 20.87 14.18 -9.90
N VAL A 282 19.65 14.09 -10.43
CA VAL A 282 19.35 14.36 -11.85
C VAL A 282 18.82 15.78 -12.03
N ASP A 283 19.29 16.46 -13.07
CA ASP A 283 18.81 17.81 -13.42
C ASP A 283 17.30 17.86 -13.75
N GLU A 284 16.67 18.96 -13.38
CA GLU A 284 15.24 19.22 -13.52
C GLU A 284 14.75 19.15 -14.97
N ARG A 285 15.56 19.63 -15.93
CA ARG A 285 15.19 19.61 -17.36
C ARG A 285 15.18 18.18 -17.88
N ARG A 286 16.16 17.36 -17.47
CA ARG A 286 16.21 15.93 -17.83
C ARG A 286 15.04 15.16 -17.23
N ALA A 287 14.72 15.40 -15.96
CA ALA A 287 13.58 14.78 -15.29
C ALA A 287 12.24 15.06 -16.01
N ARG A 288 12.01 16.33 -16.37
CA ARG A 288 10.82 16.75 -17.12
C ARG A 288 10.75 16.17 -18.53
N ARG A 289 11.89 16.02 -19.23
CA ARG A 289 11.92 15.39 -20.56
C ARG A 289 11.52 13.91 -20.48
N ALA A 290 12.10 13.16 -19.55
CA ALA A 290 11.78 11.76 -19.33
C ALA A 290 10.30 11.56 -19.00
N GLU A 291 9.76 12.39 -18.11
CA GLU A 291 8.35 12.38 -17.76
C GLU A 291 7.43 12.57 -18.98
N ARG A 292 7.70 13.55 -19.84
CA ARG A 292 6.94 13.75 -21.08
C ARG A 292 7.01 12.53 -22.00
N GLY A 293 8.19 11.92 -22.13
CA GLY A 293 8.38 10.70 -22.93
C GLY A 293 7.57 9.52 -22.40
N VAL A 294 7.59 9.29 -21.09
CA VAL A 294 6.80 8.23 -20.43
C VAL A 294 5.30 8.44 -20.63
N ARG A 295 4.82 9.69 -20.56
CA ARG A 295 3.42 10.02 -20.88
C ARG A 295 3.04 9.69 -22.31
N ALA A 296 3.85 10.15 -23.27
CA ALA A 296 3.58 9.93 -24.68
C ALA A 296 3.50 8.42 -24.98
N LEU A 297 4.43 7.64 -24.43
CA LEU A 297 4.45 6.18 -24.57
C LEU A 297 3.18 5.52 -24.03
N ALA A 298 2.73 5.92 -22.84
CA ALA A 298 1.54 5.32 -22.24
C ALA A 298 0.25 5.68 -22.99
N ALA A 299 0.13 6.93 -23.46
CA ALA A 299 -0.98 7.35 -24.30
C ALA A 299 -1.05 6.52 -25.59
N THR A 300 0.11 6.21 -26.20
CA THR A 300 0.18 5.36 -27.40
C THR A 300 -0.17 3.89 -27.11
N ARG A 301 0.20 3.35 -25.94
CA ARG A 301 0.01 1.92 -25.63
C ARG A 301 -1.29 1.59 -24.90
N GLY A 302 -2.13 2.59 -24.59
CA GLY A 302 -3.36 2.40 -23.82
C GLY A 302 -3.12 1.81 -22.42
N VAL A 303 -1.89 1.90 -21.91
CA VAL A 303 -1.54 1.37 -20.58
C VAL A 303 -1.92 2.44 -19.55
N PRO A 304 -2.74 2.12 -18.54
CA PRO A 304 -2.99 3.04 -17.44
C PRO A 304 -1.66 3.37 -16.78
N LEU A 305 -1.27 4.65 -16.79
CA LEU A 305 -0.08 5.12 -16.08
C LEU A 305 -0.33 5.07 -14.57
N ALA A 306 -0.26 3.90 -13.99
CA ALA A 306 0.58 3.79 -12.82
C ALA A 306 2.00 3.80 -13.37
N SER A 307 2.82 4.80 -13.05
CA SER A 307 4.07 4.49 -12.38
C SER A 307 5.04 5.67 -12.33
N SER A 308 4.97 6.33 -11.18
CA SER A 308 6.17 6.73 -10.45
C SER A 308 7.35 5.75 -10.60
N ALA A 309 7.09 4.42 -10.71
CA ALA A 309 8.09 3.37 -10.96
C ALA A 309 8.69 3.33 -12.39
N LEU A 310 7.93 3.51 -13.48
CA LEU A 310 8.50 3.60 -14.84
C LEU A 310 9.31 4.89 -14.97
N LEU A 311 8.80 6.00 -14.42
CA LEU A 311 9.54 7.25 -14.38
C LEU A 311 10.85 7.11 -13.58
N ALA A 312 10.81 6.49 -12.40
CA ALA A 312 12.01 6.17 -11.62
C ALA A 312 12.95 5.23 -12.39
N SER A 313 12.44 4.25 -13.13
CA SER A 313 13.28 3.34 -13.94
C SER A 313 13.95 4.04 -15.13
N VAL A 314 13.30 5.04 -15.73
CA VAL A 314 13.86 5.85 -16.82
C VAL A 314 14.90 6.85 -16.29
N LEU A 315 14.69 7.39 -15.08
CA LEU A 315 15.56 8.37 -14.47
C LEU A 315 16.72 7.78 -13.66
N ALA A 316 16.62 6.53 -13.23
CA ALA A 316 17.68 5.88 -12.48
C ALA A 316 18.99 5.84 -13.31
N PRO A 317 20.15 6.17 -12.70
CA PRO A 317 21.43 6.00 -13.36
C PRO A 317 21.59 4.54 -13.81
N ALA A 318 21.86 4.33 -15.09
CA ALA A 318 21.73 3.03 -15.72
C ALA A 318 22.65 1.97 -15.08
N LYS A 319 22.08 0.96 -14.41
CA LYS A 319 22.73 -0.37 -14.36
C LYS A 319 22.48 -1.03 -15.72
N ARG A 320 23.55 -1.23 -16.49
CA ARG A 320 23.63 -1.48 -17.95
C ARG A 320 22.81 -2.63 -18.59
N ARG A 321 21.92 -3.35 -17.89
CA ARG A 321 21.22 -4.55 -18.41
C ARG A 321 19.71 -4.40 -18.71
N PRO A 322 18.87 -3.73 -17.88
CA PRO A 322 17.42 -3.63 -18.15
C PRO A 322 17.04 -2.64 -19.27
N ALA A 323 17.81 -1.56 -19.45
CA ALA A 323 17.59 -0.58 -20.53
C ALA A 323 17.69 -1.22 -21.93
N ARG A 324 18.59 -2.21 -22.11
CA ARG A 324 18.72 -2.99 -23.36
C ARG A 324 17.45 -3.78 -23.71
N ARG A 325 16.73 -4.33 -22.72
CA ARG A 325 15.47 -5.06 -22.94
C ARG A 325 14.31 -4.13 -23.30
N ALA A 326 14.24 -2.95 -22.67
CA ALA A 326 13.24 -1.93 -22.97
C ALA A 326 13.41 -1.33 -24.38
N ILE A 327 14.66 -1.15 -24.85
CA ILE A 327 14.99 -0.71 -26.21
C ILE A 327 14.63 -1.77 -27.26
N LYS A 328 14.87 -3.06 -26.99
CA LYS A 328 14.55 -4.15 -27.93
C LYS A 328 13.04 -4.26 -28.22
N GLY A 329 12.18 -3.82 -27.29
CA GLY A 329 10.73 -3.71 -27.46
C GLY A 329 10.22 -2.38 -28.02
N ALA A 330 11.10 -1.47 -28.47
CA ALA A 330 10.75 -0.16 -29.04
C ALA A 330 10.72 -0.15 -30.59
N LEU A 331 11.05 -1.27 -31.23
CA LEU A 331 10.85 -1.51 -32.67
C LEU A 331 9.34 -1.60 -32.94
N GLY A 332 8.72 -0.48 -33.29
CA GLY A 332 7.27 -0.35 -33.52
C GLY A 332 6.64 0.91 -32.90
N LEU A 333 7.40 1.74 -32.19
CA LEU A 333 6.90 2.98 -31.60
C LEU A 333 6.98 4.18 -32.57
N PRO A 334 6.03 5.15 -32.48
CA PRO A 334 6.09 6.40 -33.24
C PRO A 334 7.41 7.16 -33.06
N ALA A 335 7.86 7.88 -34.09
CA ALA A 335 9.16 8.56 -34.12
C ALA A 335 9.37 9.51 -32.94
N VAL A 336 8.33 10.23 -32.51
CA VAL A 336 8.37 11.13 -31.35
C VAL A 336 8.63 10.39 -30.04
N VAL A 337 8.09 9.19 -29.89
CA VAL A 337 8.27 8.33 -28.70
C VAL A 337 9.67 7.73 -28.69
N ARG A 338 10.16 7.28 -29.86
CA ARG A 338 11.55 6.81 -30.01
C ARG A 338 12.57 7.90 -29.69
N ARG A 339 12.32 9.13 -30.14
CA ARG A 339 13.16 10.30 -29.82
C ARG A 339 13.15 10.59 -28.32
N ALA A 340 11.97 10.65 -27.69
CA ALA A 340 11.87 10.91 -26.26
C ALA A 340 12.52 9.82 -25.38
N VAL A 341 12.43 8.53 -25.77
CA VAL A 341 13.10 7.42 -25.07
C VAL A 341 14.63 7.53 -25.24
N ARG A 342 15.12 7.87 -26.43
CA ARG A 342 16.54 8.09 -26.72
C ARG A 342 17.10 9.26 -25.90
N ASP A 343 16.43 10.41 -25.97
CA ASP A 343 16.82 11.63 -25.27
C ASP A 343 16.78 11.49 -23.72
N ALA A 344 15.96 10.58 -23.18
CA ALA A 344 15.92 10.27 -21.75
C ALA A 344 17.11 9.39 -21.31
N LEU A 345 17.58 8.52 -22.19
CA LEU A 345 18.70 7.60 -21.98
C LEU A 345 20.07 8.24 -22.27
N ASP A 346 20.11 9.36 -22.98
CA ASP A 346 21.33 10.08 -23.40
C ASP A 346 21.98 10.94 -22.29
N GLY A 347 21.91 10.49 -21.04
CA GLY A 347 22.85 10.94 -20.01
C GLY A 347 24.13 10.12 -20.09
N ASP A 348 24.95 10.47 -21.07
CA ASP A 348 26.35 10.15 -21.34
C ASP A 348 26.80 8.67 -21.43
N ALA A 349 27.43 8.37 -22.59
CA ALA A 349 28.21 7.19 -22.95
C ALA A 349 27.55 6.00 -23.70
N LEU A 350 26.35 6.12 -24.28
CA LEU A 350 25.79 5.04 -25.13
C LEU A 350 25.51 5.42 -26.60
N VAL A 351 25.36 6.71 -26.93
CA VAL A 351 25.13 7.17 -28.31
C VAL A 351 26.33 6.86 -29.21
N ASP A 352 27.55 6.96 -28.68
CA ASP A 352 28.76 6.62 -29.44
C ASP A 352 28.92 5.11 -29.64
N ALA A 353 28.34 4.27 -28.78
CA ALA A 353 28.35 2.82 -28.97
C ALA A 353 27.36 2.38 -30.07
N VAL A 354 26.25 3.10 -30.25
CA VAL A 354 25.27 2.83 -31.32
C VAL A 354 25.78 3.31 -32.68
N ARG A 355 26.49 4.44 -32.74
CA ARG A 355 27.12 4.94 -33.97
C ARG A 355 28.25 4.06 -34.49
N ARG A 356 28.92 3.30 -33.61
CA ARG A 356 29.95 2.32 -34.00
C ARG A 356 29.37 1.05 -34.64
N VAL A 357 28.13 0.69 -34.31
CA VAL A 357 27.47 -0.52 -34.86
C VAL A 357 26.83 -0.26 -36.23
N ASP A 358 26.35 0.96 -36.51
CA ASP A 358 25.84 1.32 -37.85
C ASP A 358 26.93 1.48 -38.92
N ARG A 359 28.22 1.64 -38.53
CA ARG A 359 29.34 1.69 -39.48
C ARG A 359 29.92 0.31 -39.83
N ALA A 360 29.56 -0.73 -39.08
CA ALA A 360 29.87 -2.10 -39.43
C ALA A 360 28.62 -2.68 -40.10
N GLY A 361 28.51 -2.50 -41.42
CA GLY A 361 27.45 -3.14 -42.22
C GLY A 361 27.39 -4.65 -41.97
N PRO A 362 26.26 -5.31 -42.33
CA PRO A 362 26.08 -6.73 -42.05
C PRO A 362 27.23 -7.55 -42.66
N PRO A 363 27.75 -8.59 -41.95
CA PRO A 363 28.78 -9.44 -42.50
C PRO A 363 28.27 -10.13 -43.78
N PRO A 364 29.12 -10.29 -44.82
CA PRO A 364 28.72 -11.00 -46.02
C PRO A 364 28.33 -12.44 -45.66
N ARG A 365 27.20 -12.89 -46.18
CA ARG A 365 26.72 -14.27 -46.02
C ARG A 365 27.55 -15.19 -46.91
N PRO A 366 28.13 -16.27 -46.39
CA PRO A 366 28.18 -17.55 -47.10
C PRO A 366 26.84 -18.28 -46.97
#